data_AF-A0A6C0IKC5-F1
#
_entry.id   AF-A0A6C0IKC5-F1
#
_cell.length_a   1.000
_cell.length_b   1.000
_cell.length_c   1.000
_cell.angle_alpha   90.00
_cell.angle_beta   90.00
_cell.angle_gamma   90.00
#
_symmetry.space_group_name_H-M   'P 1'
#
loop_
_entity.id
_entity.type
_entity.pdbx_description
1 polymer ?
#
loop_
_entity_poly.entity_id
_entity_poly.type
_entity_poly.pdbx_seq_one_letter_code
_entity_poly.pdbx_strand_id
1 'polypeptide(L)'
;MNIITNKYYITRTGEFATDANKKIAYTLLGLSLCYHDYIERNTTEYISVFIGSSIFWTFIELFLNITKSRVINPMTIKLRNKFKLPVNKYIGIILQGTQEGGVVTIIGLYFGDRLFSLYYQSIYHLIIFYMMMNMLYKKSKLKIRSRRQINTPSSLMIMGTVSVYNAITIYYNQSHIYRIITMFLSMIYISSVWTYVSYKKMFRNVETEISDKNGHYNLIDTSKNTIFNVLMYDILFEIGIAYVTFYNLFIIHLPILHKS
;
A
#
# COMPACT_ATOMS: atom_id res chain seq x y z
N MET A 1 10.60 -6.30 -23.83
CA MET A 1 9.28 -6.38 -23.14
C MET A 1 8.36 -5.40 -23.83
N ASN A 2 7.31 -5.85 -24.54
CA ASN A 2 6.43 -4.92 -25.23
C ASN A 2 5.35 -4.43 -24.24
N ILE A 3 5.67 -3.35 -23.52
CA ILE A 3 4.90 -2.84 -22.36
C ILE A 3 3.50 -2.37 -22.76
N ILE A 4 3.34 -1.95 -24.02
CA ILE A 4 2.12 -1.31 -24.52
C ILE A 4 1.13 -2.35 -25.06
N THR A 5 1.62 -3.45 -25.65
CA THR A 5 0.77 -4.45 -26.30
C THR A 5 0.38 -5.61 -25.39
N ASN A 6 1.27 -6.00 -24.47
CA ASN A 6 1.02 -7.13 -23.57
C ASN A 6 0.29 -6.63 -22.32
N LYS A 7 -0.56 -7.45 -21.72
CA LYS A 7 -1.23 -7.08 -20.45
C LYS A 7 -0.56 -7.80 -19.29
N TYR A 8 -0.24 -7.02 -18.26
CA TYR A 8 0.39 -7.53 -17.04
C TYR A 8 -0.57 -7.37 -15.87
N TYR A 9 -0.85 -8.47 -15.18
CA TYR A 9 -1.76 -8.49 -14.03
C TYR A 9 -1.01 -8.90 -12.77
N ILE A 10 -1.27 -8.19 -11.66
CA ILE A 10 -1.00 -8.72 -10.32
C ILE A 10 -2.25 -9.44 -9.86
N THR A 11 -2.09 -10.72 -9.53
CA THR A 11 -3.12 -11.51 -8.85
C THR A 11 -2.81 -11.65 -7.38
N ARG A 12 -3.86 -11.55 -6.56
CA ARG A 12 -3.79 -11.82 -5.12
C ARG A 12 -4.67 -13.00 -4.78
N THR A 13 -4.11 -13.96 -4.06
CA THR A 13 -4.80 -15.17 -3.59
C THR A 13 -4.89 -15.19 -2.05
N GLY A 14 -5.72 -16.08 -1.52
CA GLY A 14 -5.92 -16.23 -0.07
C GLY A 14 -7.03 -15.37 0.54
N GLU A 15 -7.16 -15.43 1.87
CA GLU A 15 -8.17 -14.68 2.65
C GLU A 15 -7.76 -13.21 2.82
N PHE A 16 -7.76 -12.47 1.73
CA PHE A 16 -7.52 -11.03 1.74
C PHE A 16 -8.71 -10.31 2.36
N ALA A 17 -8.45 -9.37 3.28
CA ALA A 17 -9.47 -8.50 3.87
C ALA A 17 -10.65 -9.22 4.57
N THR A 18 -10.42 -10.30 5.33
CA THR A 18 -11.48 -11.05 6.05
C THR A 18 -11.40 -10.94 7.58
N ASP A 19 -10.27 -10.48 8.11
CA ASP A 19 -9.99 -10.43 9.55
C ASP A 19 -10.04 -8.98 10.05
N ALA A 20 -11.16 -8.61 10.69
CA ALA A 20 -11.33 -7.26 11.23
C ALA A 20 -10.42 -7.01 12.44
N ASN A 21 -10.15 -8.04 13.25
CA ASN A 21 -9.34 -7.89 14.47
C ASN A 21 -7.93 -7.43 14.14
N LYS A 22 -7.29 -8.03 13.12
CA LYS A 22 -5.95 -7.61 12.68
C LYS A 22 -5.94 -6.17 12.17
N LYS A 23 -6.97 -5.78 11.43
CA LYS A 23 -7.08 -4.41 10.89
C LYS A 23 -7.23 -3.38 12.00
N ILE A 24 -8.11 -3.65 12.96
CA ILE A 24 -8.28 -2.80 14.14
C ILE A 24 -6.96 -2.71 14.92
N ALA A 25 -6.26 -3.83 15.13
CA ALA A 25 -4.96 -3.82 15.82
C ALA A 25 -3.92 -2.95 15.08
N TYR A 26 -3.82 -3.06 13.75
CA TYR A 26 -2.95 -2.19 12.96
C TYR A 26 -3.37 -0.72 12.99
N THR A 27 -4.67 -0.43 12.96
CA THR A 27 -5.20 0.93 13.12
C THR A 27 -4.82 1.52 14.47
N LEU A 28 -4.96 0.75 15.56
CA LEU A 28 -4.54 1.16 16.89
C LEU A 28 -3.03 1.40 16.95
N LEU A 29 -2.21 0.54 16.33
CA LEU A 29 -0.77 0.75 16.20
C LEU A 29 -0.47 2.09 15.49
N GLY A 30 -1.13 2.37 14.36
CA GLY A 30 -0.96 3.63 13.63
C GLY A 30 -1.30 4.86 14.48
N LEU A 31 -2.41 4.80 15.23
CA LEU A 31 -2.81 5.86 16.17
C LEU A 31 -1.80 6.02 17.31
N SER A 32 -1.28 4.92 17.87
CA SER A 32 -0.23 4.96 18.89
C SER A 32 1.05 5.62 18.38
N LEU A 33 1.46 5.36 17.13
CA LEU A 33 2.61 6.03 16.52
C LEU A 33 2.37 7.53 16.35
N CYS A 34 1.16 7.92 15.91
CA CYS A 34 0.80 9.34 15.80
C CYS A 34 0.78 10.04 17.17
N TYR A 35 0.24 9.37 18.19
CA TYR A 35 0.19 9.90 19.55
C TYR A 35 1.59 10.02 20.17
N HIS A 36 2.46 9.05 19.94
CA HIS A 36 3.86 9.13 20.37
C HIS A 36 4.59 10.30 19.72
N ASP A 37 4.43 10.50 18.42
CA ASP A 37 5.03 11.65 17.72
C ASP A 37 4.49 12.99 18.24
N TYR A 38 3.19 13.06 18.55
CA TYR A 38 2.59 14.23 19.20
C TYR A 38 3.23 14.53 20.56
N ILE A 39 3.51 13.51 21.39
CA ILE A 39 4.20 13.73 22.67
C ILE A 39 5.64 14.20 22.45
N GLU A 40 6.39 13.59 21.54
CA GLU A 40 7.81 13.91 21.35
C GLU A 40 8.05 15.27 20.69
N ARG A 41 7.20 15.65 19.72
CA ARG A 41 7.42 16.82 18.85
C ARG A 41 6.37 17.90 18.99
N ASN A 42 5.27 17.64 19.70
CA ASN A 42 4.13 18.54 19.85
C ASN A 42 3.53 19.00 18.50
N THR A 43 3.51 18.10 17.51
CA THR A 43 2.94 18.35 16.18
C THR A 43 1.82 17.38 15.84
N THR A 44 0.87 17.82 15.02
CA THR A 44 -0.26 17.00 14.54
C THR A 44 -0.07 16.50 13.12
N GLU A 45 1.13 16.65 12.54
CA GLU A 45 1.43 16.29 11.14
C GLU A 45 1.11 14.82 10.85
N TYR A 46 1.50 13.92 11.75
CA TYR A 46 1.25 12.49 11.61
C TYR A 46 -0.25 12.17 11.67
N ILE A 47 -0.99 12.86 12.54
CA ILE A 47 -2.44 12.71 12.64
C ILE A 47 -3.10 13.19 11.33
N SER A 48 -2.66 14.34 10.79
CA SER A 48 -3.13 14.87 9.50
C SER A 48 -2.91 13.88 8.36
N VAL A 49 -1.69 13.36 8.21
CA VAL A 49 -1.36 12.35 7.19
C VAL A 49 -2.16 11.07 7.39
N PHE A 50 -2.30 10.58 8.63
CA PHE A 50 -3.04 9.37 8.92
C PHE A 50 -4.50 9.48 8.52
N ILE A 51 -5.18 10.57 8.90
CA ILE A 51 -6.58 10.81 8.58
C ILE A 51 -6.75 11.02 7.07
N GLY A 52 -5.93 11.90 6.48
CA GLY A 52 -6.01 12.22 5.05
C GLY A 52 -5.81 11.01 4.16
N SER A 53 -4.73 10.24 4.39
CA SER A 53 -4.45 9.02 3.62
C SER A 53 -5.48 7.91 3.87
N SER A 54 -6.03 7.78 5.09
CA SER A 54 -7.11 6.83 5.39
C SER A 54 -8.39 7.15 4.60
N ILE A 55 -8.80 8.42 4.59
CA ILE A 55 -9.99 8.87 3.86
C ILE A 55 -9.78 8.65 2.36
N PHE A 56 -8.65 9.10 1.82
CA PHE A 56 -8.34 8.98 0.39
C PHE A 56 -8.33 7.52 -0.06
N TRP A 57 -7.66 6.62 0.70
CA TRP A 57 -7.63 5.21 0.34
C TRP A 57 -8.98 4.52 0.52
N THR A 58 -9.79 4.95 1.48
CA THR A 58 -11.17 4.46 1.62
C THR A 58 -12.00 4.74 0.37
N PHE A 59 -11.85 5.92 -0.24
CA PHE A 59 -12.51 6.23 -1.51
C PHE A 59 -12.00 5.37 -2.66
N ILE A 60 -10.69 5.13 -2.74
CA ILE A 60 -10.11 4.21 -3.74
C ILE A 60 -10.69 2.80 -3.56
N GLU A 61 -10.75 2.29 -2.34
CA GLU A 61 -11.29 0.95 -2.05
C GLU A 61 -12.78 0.86 -2.36
N LEU A 62 -13.54 1.92 -2.08
CA LEU A 62 -14.94 2.00 -2.45
C LEU A 62 -15.10 1.92 -3.98
N PHE A 63 -14.31 2.70 -4.72
CA PHE A 63 -14.30 2.69 -6.19
C PHE A 63 -13.95 1.31 -6.75
N LEU A 64 -12.85 0.69 -6.29
CA LEU A 64 -12.42 -0.64 -6.72
C LEU A 64 -13.44 -1.74 -6.43
N ASN A 65 -14.19 -1.58 -5.33
CA ASN A 65 -15.27 -2.49 -4.99
C ASN A 65 -16.52 -2.27 -5.86
N ILE A 66 -16.85 -1.02 -6.23
CA ILE A 66 -17.95 -0.72 -7.15
C ILE A 66 -17.65 -1.26 -8.56
N THR A 67 -16.42 -1.08 -9.05
CA THR A 67 -15.97 -1.59 -10.37
C THR A 67 -15.73 -3.11 -10.39
N LYS A 68 -15.90 -3.80 -9.25
CA LYS A 68 -15.64 -5.25 -9.06
C LYS A 68 -14.19 -5.67 -9.36
N SER A 69 -13.26 -4.72 -9.49
CA SER A 69 -11.83 -5.01 -9.64
C SER A 69 -11.24 -5.62 -8.38
N ARG A 70 -11.84 -5.33 -7.20
CA ARG A 70 -11.49 -5.92 -5.91
C ARG A 70 -12.75 -6.29 -5.14
N VAL A 71 -12.90 -7.58 -4.83
CA VAL A 71 -14.04 -8.06 -4.02
C VAL A 71 -13.64 -8.09 -2.55
N ILE A 72 -14.21 -7.19 -1.75
CA ILE A 72 -14.06 -7.20 -0.30
C ILE A 72 -15.06 -8.20 0.28
N ASN A 73 -14.53 -9.30 0.81
CA ASN A 73 -15.34 -10.31 1.50
C ASN A 73 -15.83 -9.73 2.85
N PRO A 74 -16.96 -10.22 3.37
CA PRO A 74 -17.42 -9.83 4.70
C PRO A 74 -16.32 -10.13 5.73
N MET A 75 -15.89 -9.08 6.42
CA MET A 75 -14.93 -9.21 7.52
C MET A 75 -15.63 -9.76 8.75
N THR A 76 -14.90 -10.47 9.60
CA THR A 76 -15.43 -10.97 10.87
C THR A 76 -14.60 -10.47 12.03
N ILE A 77 -15.27 -9.99 13.07
CA ILE A 77 -14.69 -9.76 14.39
C ILE A 77 -14.82 -11.07 15.17
N LYS A 78 -13.69 -11.57 15.67
CA LYS A 78 -13.68 -12.76 16.53
C LYS A 78 -13.60 -12.30 17.99
N LEU A 79 -14.74 -12.31 18.68
CA LEU A 79 -14.84 -12.00 20.11
C LEU A 79 -14.77 -13.34 20.86
N ARG A 80 -13.56 -13.83 21.17
CA ARG A 80 -13.29 -15.19 21.70
C ARG A 80 -13.55 -16.29 20.65
N ASN A 81 -13.02 -17.50 20.88
CA ASN A 81 -13.01 -18.61 19.89
C ASN A 81 -14.39 -19.04 19.33
N LYS A 82 -15.51 -18.58 19.91
CA LYS A 82 -16.87 -19.00 19.49
C LYS A 82 -17.72 -17.90 18.85
N PHE A 83 -17.50 -16.61 19.12
CA PHE A 83 -18.34 -15.56 18.54
C PHE A 83 -17.67 -14.89 17.36
N LYS A 84 -18.28 -15.06 16.17
CA LYS A 84 -17.90 -14.36 14.94
C LYS A 84 -19.00 -13.38 14.60
N LEU A 85 -18.71 -12.09 14.71
CA LEU A 85 -19.63 -11.04 14.31
C LEU A 85 -19.25 -10.56 12.90
N PRO A 86 -20.15 -10.67 11.90
CA PRO A 86 -19.89 -10.10 10.59
C PRO A 86 -19.89 -8.57 10.71
N VAL A 87 -18.87 -7.95 10.12
CA VAL A 87 -18.75 -6.50 10.05
C VAL A 87 -19.51 -6.02 8.82
N ASN A 88 -20.20 -4.88 8.95
CA ASN A 88 -20.83 -4.23 7.82
C ASN A 88 -19.80 -3.99 6.70
N LYS A 89 -20.17 -4.27 5.45
CA LYS A 89 -19.30 -4.12 4.28
C LYS A 89 -18.61 -2.75 4.24
N TYR A 90 -19.33 -1.67 4.50
CA TYR A 90 -18.77 -0.30 4.46
C TYR A 90 -17.74 -0.07 5.56
N ILE A 91 -17.96 -0.60 6.76
CA ILE A 91 -16.98 -0.58 7.84
C ILE A 91 -15.75 -1.39 7.44
N GLY A 92 -15.93 -2.51 6.75
CA GLY A 92 -14.82 -3.29 6.18
C GLY A 92 -14.00 -2.49 5.15
N ILE A 93 -14.67 -1.72 4.28
CA ILE A 93 -14.01 -0.82 3.31
C ILE A 93 -13.20 0.25 4.04
N ILE A 94 -13.78 0.89 5.07
CA ILE A 94 -13.08 1.90 5.88
C ILE A 94 -11.86 1.27 6.59
N LEU A 95 -12.02 0.14 7.26
CA LEU A 95 -10.90 -0.55 7.93
C LEU A 95 -9.80 -0.97 6.96
N GLN A 96 -10.17 -1.32 5.72
CA GLN A 96 -9.23 -1.60 4.64
C GLN A 96 -8.50 -0.33 4.19
N GLY A 97 -9.25 0.76 3.97
CA GLY A 97 -8.74 2.10 3.66
C GLY A 97 -7.75 2.63 4.70
N THR A 98 -8.13 2.58 5.97
CA THR A 98 -7.30 3.01 7.11
C THR A 98 -6.04 2.17 7.23
N GLN A 99 -6.12 0.86 7.04
CA GLN A 99 -4.93 0.02 7.14
C GLN A 99 -3.97 0.24 5.97
N GLU A 100 -4.46 0.18 4.72
CA GLU A 100 -3.59 0.30 3.56
C GLU A 100 -3.11 1.74 3.34
N GLY A 101 -3.99 2.74 3.45
CA GLY A 101 -3.61 4.15 3.33
C GLY A 101 -2.96 4.69 4.60
N GLY A 102 -3.72 4.76 5.69
CA GLY A 102 -3.30 5.37 6.95
C GLY A 102 -2.07 4.72 7.58
N VAL A 103 -2.23 3.47 8.02
CA VAL A 103 -1.21 2.78 8.83
C VAL A 103 0.10 2.61 8.07
N VAL A 104 0.05 2.17 6.82
CA VAL A 104 1.26 1.96 6.02
C VAL A 104 2.00 3.29 5.79
N THR A 105 1.28 4.38 5.48
CA THR A 105 1.90 5.72 5.33
C THR A 105 2.59 6.15 6.61
N ILE A 106 1.94 5.99 7.77
CA ILE A 106 2.51 6.38 9.06
C ILE A 106 3.69 5.51 9.47
N ILE A 107 3.66 4.20 9.22
CA ILE A 107 4.82 3.34 9.44
C ILE A 107 5.99 3.82 8.58
N GLY A 108 5.74 4.11 7.30
CA GLY A 108 6.74 4.66 6.38
C GLY A 108 7.37 5.95 6.90
N LEU A 109 6.53 6.92 7.26
CA LEU A 109 6.95 8.23 7.74
C LEU A 109 7.65 8.15 9.11
N TYR A 110 7.07 7.43 10.07
CA TYR A 110 7.59 7.31 11.44
C TYR A 110 8.99 6.72 11.50
N PHE A 111 9.20 5.59 10.80
CA PHE A 111 10.49 4.93 10.77
C PHE A 111 11.45 5.59 9.77
N GLY A 112 10.94 6.31 8.76
CA GLY A 112 11.74 7.17 7.90
C GLY A 112 12.36 8.35 8.66
N ASP A 113 11.59 9.04 9.48
CA ASP A 113 12.08 10.15 10.33
C ASP A 113 13.13 9.68 11.34
N ARG A 114 13.08 8.40 11.72
CA ARG A 114 13.93 7.78 12.75
C ARG A 114 14.87 6.73 12.16
N LEU A 115 15.18 6.85 10.87
CA LEU A 115 15.93 5.83 10.10
C LEU A 115 17.29 5.48 10.74
N PHE A 116 17.98 6.47 11.27
CA PHE A 116 19.34 6.32 11.81
C PHE A 116 19.41 5.97 13.30
N SER A 117 18.27 5.85 13.98
CA SER A 117 18.24 5.43 15.39
C SER A 117 18.13 3.91 15.51
N LEU A 118 19.15 3.26 16.05
CA LEU A 118 19.18 1.80 16.26
C LEU A 118 18.00 1.29 17.10
N TYR A 119 17.57 2.08 18.08
CA TYR A 119 16.42 1.76 18.93
C TYR A 119 15.14 1.62 18.08
N TYR A 120 14.83 2.64 17.27
CA TYR A 120 13.65 2.63 16.42
C TYR A 120 13.76 1.62 15.28
N GLN A 121 14.96 1.39 14.74
CA GLN A 121 15.19 0.34 13.75
C GLN A 121 14.94 -1.05 14.33
N SER A 122 15.33 -1.32 15.58
CA SER A 122 15.06 -2.61 16.22
C SER A 122 13.55 -2.87 16.35
N ILE A 123 12.77 -1.86 16.76
CA ILE A 123 11.30 -1.93 16.82
C ILE A 123 10.72 -2.15 15.42
N TYR A 124 11.23 -1.44 14.42
CA TYR A 124 10.78 -1.58 13.04
C TYR A 124 10.95 -3.00 12.52
N HIS A 125 12.12 -3.61 12.74
CA HIS A 125 12.39 -4.98 12.33
C HIS A 125 11.55 -5.99 13.11
N LEU A 126 11.23 -5.73 14.38
CA LEU A 126 10.30 -6.56 15.15
C LEU A 126 8.89 -6.53 14.55
N ILE A 127 8.41 -5.36 14.12
CA ILE A 127 7.11 -5.24 13.43
C ILE A 127 7.14 -5.99 12.09
N ILE A 128 8.19 -5.82 11.29
CA ILE A 128 8.35 -6.54 10.01
C ILE A 128 8.37 -8.05 10.25
N PHE A 129 9.13 -8.52 11.25
CA PHE A 129 9.19 -9.92 11.63
C PHE A 129 7.81 -10.45 12.04
N TYR A 130 7.07 -9.72 12.87
CA TYR A 130 5.70 -10.06 13.25
C TYR A 130 4.77 -10.16 12.02
N MET A 131 4.86 -9.23 11.07
CA MET A 131 4.11 -9.26 9.82
C MET A 131 4.47 -10.48 8.97
N MET A 132 5.76 -10.81 8.88
CA MET A 132 6.26 -11.99 8.16
C MET A 132 5.73 -13.29 8.78
N MET A 133 5.86 -13.47 10.09
CA MET A 133 5.39 -14.66 10.79
C MET A 133 3.88 -14.86 10.59
N ASN A 134 3.10 -13.78 10.72
CA ASN A 134 1.67 -13.79 10.43
C ASN A 134 1.34 -14.29 9.02
N MET A 135 2.13 -13.88 8.03
CA MET A 135 1.94 -14.30 6.65
C MET A 135 2.39 -15.75 6.43
N LEU A 136 3.48 -16.18 7.08
CA LEU A 136 3.99 -17.54 6.96
C LEU A 136 3.03 -18.60 7.52
N TYR A 137 2.35 -18.30 8.64
CA TYR A 137 1.34 -19.17 9.25
C TYR A 137 0.02 -19.23 8.50
N LYS A 138 -0.23 -18.26 7.60
CA LYS A 138 -1.46 -18.23 6.82
C LYS A 138 -1.43 -19.34 5.76
N LYS A 139 -2.49 -20.13 5.68
CA LYS A 139 -2.63 -21.15 4.62
C LYS A 139 -2.98 -20.48 3.29
N SER A 140 -2.29 -20.88 2.23
CA SER A 140 -2.62 -20.45 0.87
C SER A 140 -3.88 -21.15 0.39
N LYS A 141 -4.85 -20.37 -0.07
CA LYS A 141 -6.00 -20.87 -0.84
C LYS A 141 -5.81 -20.34 -2.25
N LEU A 142 -5.71 -21.23 -3.24
CA LEU A 142 -5.40 -20.90 -4.64
C LEU A 142 -6.50 -20.10 -5.37
N LYS A 143 -7.61 -19.76 -4.70
CA LYS A 143 -8.67 -18.95 -5.28
C LYS A 143 -8.19 -17.50 -5.45
N ILE A 144 -8.13 -17.04 -6.70
CA ILE A 144 -7.85 -15.64 -7.05
C ILE A 144 -8.98 -14.75 -6.49
N ARG A 145 -8.60 -13.70 -5.77
CA ARG A 145 -9.53 -12.76 -5.12
C ARG A 145 -9.44 -11.34 -5.66
N SER A 146 -8.29 -10.97 -6.21
CA SER A 146 -8.06 -9.71 -6.87
C SER A 146 -7.23 -9.98 -8.10
N ARG A 147 -7.63 -9.39 -9.22
CA ARG A 147 -6.89 -9.40 -10.48
C ARG A 147 -6.92 -7.98 -11.01
N ARG A 148 -5.76 -7.31 -11.05
CA ARG A 148 -5.65 -5.93 -11.48
C ARG A 148 -4.57 -5.82 -12.55
N GLN A 149 -4.94 -5.22 -13.67
CA GLN A 149 -4.00 -4.85 -14.72
C GLN A 149 -3.22 -3.60 -14.31
N ILE A 150 -1.90 -3.62 -14.52
CA ILE A 150 -0.99 -2.60 -14.01
C ILE A 150 -0.68 -1.54 -15.07
N ASN A 151 -0.54 -2.01 -16.31
CA ASN A 151 -0.11 -1.21 -17.45
C ASN A 151 -1.29 -0.67 -18.28
N THR A 152 -2.43 -0.37 -17.64
CA THR A 152 -3.50 0.34 -18.35
C THR A 152 -3.03 1.78 -18.64
N PRO A 153 -3.39 2.36 -19.80
CA PRO A 153 -3.00 3.74 -20.11
C PRO A 153 -3.41 4.74 -19.03
N SER A 154 -4.60 4.55 -18.43
CA SER A 154 -5.07 5.37 -17.32
C SER A 154 -4.23 5.23 -16.05
N SER A 155 -3.85 4.01 -15.67
CA SER A 155 -2.98 3.78 -14.50
C SER A 155 -1.60 4.41 -14.70
N LEU A 156 -1.00 4.22 -15.88
CA LEU A 156 0.30 4.82 -16.21
C LEU A 156 0.24 6.34 -16.24
N MET A 157 -0.83 6.93 -16.78
CA MET A 157 -1.03 8.37 -16.80
C MET A 157 -1.18 8.93 -15.39
N ILE A 158 -2.00 8.31 -14.54
CA ILE A 158 -2.19 8.74 -13.14
C ILE A 158 -0.86 8.67 -12.38
N MET A 159 -0.12 7.56 -12.50
CA MET A 159 1.17 7.43 -11.82
C MET A 159 2.24 8.37 -12.36
N GLY A 160 2.22 8.66 -13.66
CA GLY A 160 3.06 9.69 -14.26
C GLY A 160 2.77 11.07 -13.66
N THR A 161 1.49 11.47 -13.60
CA THR A 161 1.08 12.75 -13.01
C THR A 161 1.45 12.85 -11.54
N VAL A 162 1.23 11.79 -10.76
CA VAL A 162 1.61 11.73 -9.35
C VAL A 162 3.13 11.86 -9.17
N SER A 163 3.92 11.18 -10.02
CA SER A 163 5.38 11.27 -9.98
C SER A 163 5.88 12.68 -10.29
N VAL A 164 5.30 13.33 -11.31
CA VAL A 164 5.62 14.71 -11.68
C VAL A 164 5.21 15.68 -10.57
N TYR A 165 4.01 15.52 -10.00
CA TYR A 165 3.55 16.32 -8.86
C TYR A 165 4.51 16.23 -7.67
N ASN A 166 4.94 15.01 -7.33
CA ASN A 166 5.89 14.80 -6.24
C ASN A 166 7.26 15.45 -6.55
N ALA A 167 7.77 15.29 -7.76
CA ALA A 167 9.03 15.92 -8.16
C ALA A 167 8.97 17.46 -8.10
N ILE A 168 7.88 18.06 -8.59
CA ILE A 168 7.66 19.51 -8.52
C ILE A 168 7.58 19.96 -7.05
N THR A 169 6.82 19.24 -6.22
CA THR A 169 6.66 19.59 -4.80
C THR A 169 8.00 19.53 -4.06
N ILE A 170 8.81 18.50 -4.33
CA ILE A 170 10.17 18.34 -3.79
C ILE A 170 11.08 19.49 -4.23
N TYR A 171 11.01 19.87 -5.51
CA TYR A 171 11.83 20.96 -6.06
C TYR A 171 11.58 22.30 -5.35
N TYR A 172 10.31 22.63 -5.07
CA TYR A 172 9.94 23.87 -4.37
C TYR A 172 10.10 23.82 -2.84
N ASN A 173 10.18 22.63 -2.23
CA ASN A 173 10.21 22.46 -0.78
C ASN A 173 11.46 21.68 -0.33
N GLN A 174 12.63 22.29 -0.57
CA GLN A 174 13.93 21.63 -0.36
C GLN A 174 14.17 21.18 1.10
N SER A 175 13.61 21.88 2.08
CA SER A 175 13.69 21.52 3.50
C SER A 175 13.09 20.14 3.80
N HIS A 176 12.16 19.66 2.98
CA HIS A 176 11.49 18.37 3.16
C HIS A 176 12.15 17.21 2.40
N ILE A 177 13.16 17.47 1.55
CA ILE A 177 13.81 16.45 0.71
C ILE A 177 14.26 15.24 1.54
N TYR A 178 14.98 15.51 2.63
CA TYR A 178 15.52 14.45 3.48
C TYR A 178 14.41 13.56 4.03
N ARG A 179 13.35 14.16 4.56
CA ARG A 179 12.20 13.45 5.15
C ARG A 179 11.42 12.64 4.11
N ILE A 180 11.25 13.18 2.91
CA ILE A 180 10.60 12.47 1.79
C ILE A 180 11.43 11.26 1.37
N ILE A 181 12.75 11.42 1.22
CA ILE A 181 13.64 10.32 0.82
C ILE A 181 13.66 9.22 1.87
N THR A 182 13.77 9.56 3.16
CA THR A 182 13.80 8.53 4.22
C THR A 182 12.46 7.82 4.36
N MET A 183 11.33 8.53 4.21
CA MET A 183 10.00 7.91 4.11
C MET A 183 9.91 6.95 2.91
N PHE A 184 10.36 7.39 1.73
CA PHE A 184 10.37 6.57 0.51
C PHE A 184 11.20 5.30 0.67
N LEU A 185 12.40 5.40 1.25
CA LEU A 185 13.28 4.26 1.52
C LEU A 185 12.66 3.29 2.53
N SER A 186 12.09 3.81 3.62
CA SER A 186 11.36 3.02 4.61
C SER A 186 10.21 2.24 3.96
N MET A 187 9.42 2.89 3.13
CA MET A 187 8.30 2.28 2.41
C MET A 187 8.74 1.19 1.44
N ILE A 188 9.79 1.42 0.66
CA ILE A 188 10.36 0.41 -0.25
C ILE A 188 10.86 -0.79 0.55
N TYR A 189 11.51 -0.56 1.68
CA TYR A 189 12.08 -1.63 2.49
C TYR A 189 11.00 -2.60 3.02
N ILE A 190 10.01 -2.10 3.75
CA ILE A 190 8.93 -2.96 4.28
C ILE A 190 8.14 -3.65 3.17
N SER A 191 7.85 -2.93 2.07
CA SER A 191 7.08 -3.49 0.95
C SER A 191 7.87 -4.52 0.15
N SER A 192 9.19 -4.40 0.06
CA SER A 192 10.06 -5.40 -0.56
C SER A 192 10.05 -6.71 0.22
N VAL A 193 10.24 -6.64 1.54
CA VAL A 193 10.19 -7.82 2.42
C VAL A 193 8.82 -8.48 2.35
N TRP A 194 7.75 -7.71 2.47
CA TRP A 194 6.38 -8.21 2.36
C TRP A 194 6.12 -8.87 1.00
N THR A 195 6.46 -8.19 -0.08
CA THR A 195 6.23 -8.67 -1.45
C THR A 195 6.97 -9.98 -1.69
N TYR A 196 8.23 -10.08 -1.27
CA TYR A 196 9.02 -11.30 -1.38
C TYR A 196 8.38 -12.50 -0.66
N VAL A 197 7.98 -12.33 0.61
CA VAL A 197 7.34 -13.42 1.39
C VAL A 197 5.97 -13.76 0.81
N SER A 198 5.21 -12.77 0.34
CA SER A 198 3.89 -12.97 -0.26
C SER A 198 3.97 -13.73 -1.58
N TYR A 199 5.00 -13.47 -2.39
CA TYR A 199 5.29 -14.18 -3.63
C TYR A 199 5.66 -15.64 -3.35
N LYS A 200 6.57 -15.88 -2.39
CA LYS A 200 6.94 -17.26 -1.98
C LYS A 200 5.76 -18.10 -1.49
N LYS A 201 4.77 -17.47 -0.85
CA LYS A 201 3.54 -18.15 -0.38
C LYS A 201 2.42 -18.20 -1.42
N MET A 202 2.68 -17.77 -2.66
CA MET A 202 1.72 -17.67 -3.76
C MET A 202 0.52 -16.75 -3.45
N PHE A 203 0.61 -15.90 -2.42
CA PHE A 203 -0.42 -14.91 -2.10
C PHE A 203 -0.44 -13.75 -3.09
N ARG A 204 0.68 -13.54 -3.78
CA ARG A 204 0.85 -12.52 -4.80
C ARG A 204 1.57 -13.14 -5.99
N ASN A 205 0.96 -13.09 -7.17
CA ASN A 205 1.57 -13.60 -8.39
C ASN A 205 1.39 -12.61 -9.56
N VAL A 206 2.10 -12.85 -10.65
CA VAL A 206 2.01 -12.06 -11.88
C VAL A 206 1.55 -12.97 -13.01
N GLU A 207 0.53 -12.51 -13.75
CA GLU A 207 0.04 -13.15 -14.97
C GLU A 207 0.32 -12.25 -16.17
N THR A 208 0.73 -12.85 -17.29
CA THR A 208 0.98 -12.14 -18.54
C THR A 208 0.03 -12.66 -19.61
N GLU A 209 -0.68 -11.73 -20.26
CA GLU A 209 -1.46 -12.02 -21.46
C GLU A 209 -0.80 -11.35 -22.67
N ILE A 210 -0.49 -12.12 -23.71
CA ILE A 210 0.06 -11.61 -24.97
C ILE A 210 -1.04 -11.63 -26.03
N SER A 211 -1.15 -10.54 -26.79
CA SER A 211 -2.06 -10.49 -27.94
C SER A 211 -1.51 -11.39 -29.06
N ASP A 212 -2.31 -12.34 -29.50
CA ASP A 212 -2.08 -13.09 -30.72
C ASP A 212 -2.34 -12.21 -31.95
N LYS A 213 -1.86 -12.65 -33.12
CA LYS A 213 -2.06 -11.99 -34.42
C LYS A 213 -3.55 -11.79 -34.78
N ASN A 214 -4.43 -12.58 -34.15
CA ASN A 214 -5.89 -12.52 -34.33
C ASN A 214 -6.59 -11.60 -33.31
N GLY A 215 -5.85 -10.86 -32.47
CA GLY A 215 -6.41 -9.95 -31.46
C GLY A 215 -6.94 -10.63 -30.19
N HIS A 216 -6.80 -11.95 -30.07
CA HIS A 216 -7.11 -12.70 -28.85
C HIS A 216 -5.94 -12.66 -27.86
N TYR A 217 -6.25 -12.62 -26.57
CA TYR A 217 -5.25 -12.58 -25.50
C TYR A 217 -5.07 -13.98 -24.91
N ASN A 218 -3.85 -14.52 -25.00
CA ASN A 218 -3.50 -15.83 -24.46
C ASN A 218 -2.66 -15.68 -23.19
N LEU A 219 -3.01 -16.46 -22.16
CA LEU A 219 -2.27 -16.50 -20.89
C LEU A 219 -1.02 -17.34 -21.07
N ILE A 220 0.14 -16.76 -20.78
CA ILE A 220 1.45 -17.39 -20.98
C ILE A 220 2.18 -17.48 -19.65
N ASP A 221 3.00 -18.52 -19.50
CA ASP A 221 3.86 -18.65 -18.33
C ASP A 221 4.80 -17.45 -18.22
N THR A 222 4.78 -16.81 -17.06
CA THR A 222 5.41 -15.50 -16.91
C THR A 222 6.88 -15.69 -16.57
N SER A 223 7.75 -15.15 -17.43
CA SER A 223 9.20 -15.23 -17.20
C SER A 223 9.59 -14.59 -15.86
N LYS A 224 10.58 -15.17 -15.16
CA LYS A 224 11.06 -14.65 -13.86
C LYS A 224 11.44 -13.17 -13.92
N ASN A 225 12.03 -12.71 -15.03
CA ASN A 225 12.38 -11.31 -15.23
C ASN A 225 11.15 -10.42 -15.32
N THR A 226 10.09 -10.87 -15.99
CA THR A 226 8.81 -10.14 -16.05
C THR A 226 8.17 -10.05 -14.68
N ILE A 227 8.16 -11.15 -13.91
CA ILE A 227 7.64 -11.14 -12.53
C ILE A 227 8.40 -10.12 -11.69
N PHE A 228 9.73 -10.15 -11.75
CA PHE A 228 10.59 -9.22 -11.01
C PHE A 228 10.30 -7.76 -11.38
N ASN A 229 10.27 -7.43 -12.68
CA ASN A 229 10.02 -6.07 -13.15
C ASN A 229 8.65 -5.55 -12.72
N VAL A 230 7.61 -6.39 -12.81
CA VAL A 230 6.25 -6.03 -12.44
C VAL A 230 6.11 -5.81 -10.93
N LEU A 231 6.71 -6.68 -10.11
CA LEU A 231 6.69 -6.51 -8.65
C LEU A 231 7.55 -5.33 -8.19
N MET A 232 8.69 -5.09 -8.86
CA MET A 232 9.53 -3.93 -8.60
C MET A 232 8.80 -2.62 -8.92
N TYR A 233 8.10 -2.56 -10.05
CA TYR A 233 7.25 -1.42 -10.40
C TYR A 233 6.19 -1.14 -9.31
N ASP A 234 5.51 -2.18 -8.83
CA ASP A 234 4.51 -2.05 -7.78
C ASP A 234 5.12 -1.49 -6.48
N ILE A 235 6.30 -1.96 -6.08
CA ILE A 235 7.01 -1.47 -4.89
C ILE A 235 7.44 -0.01 -5.06
N LEU A 236 8.09 0.34 -6.16
CA LEU A 236 8.67 1.67 -6.35
C LEU A 236 7.60 2.73 -6.61
N PHE A 237 6.70 2.48 -7.56
CA PHE A 237 5.74 3.47 -8.03
C PHE A 237 4.42 3.41 -7.24
N GLU A 238 3.84 2.22 -7.10
CA GLU A 238 2.52 2.10 -6.47
C GLU A 238 2.53 2.14 -4.95
N ILE A 239 3.67 1.85 -4.33
CA ILE A 239 3.84 1.98 -2.88
C ILE A 239 4.76 3.17 -2.58
N GLY A 240 5.99 3.18 -3.08
CA GLY A 240 6.95 4.26 -2.78
C GLY A 240 6.43 5.64 -3.18
N ILE A 241 6.31 5.90 -4.47
CA ILE A 241 5.93 7.22 -4.99
C ILE A 241 4.49 7.58 -4.61
N ALA A 242 3.54 6.66 -4.76
CA ALA A 242 2.15 6.94 -4.45
C ALA A 242 1.96 7.40 -2.99
N TYR A 243 2.68 6.83 -2.02
CA TYR A 243 2.53 7.17 -0.61
C TYR A 243 3.30 8.43 -0.21
N VAL A 244 4.41 8.75 -0.89
CA VAL A 244 5.05 10.08 -0.78
C VAL A 244 4.07 11.19 -1.15
N THR A 245 3.12 10.92 -2.05
CA THR A 245 2.05 11.87 -2.38
C THR A 245 1.20 12.25 -1.17
N PHE A 246 0.94 11.33 -0.24
CA PHE A 246 0.19 11.66 0.98
C PHE A 246 0.97 12.61 1.87
N TYR A 247 2.28 12.43 1.99
CA TYR A 247 3.14 13.40 2.67
C TYR A 247 3.02 14.78 2.02
N ASN A 248 3.17 14.84 0.70
CA ASN A 248 3.13 16.10 -0.04
C ASN A 248 1.76 16.80 0.02
N LEU A 249 0.67 16.05 -0.01
CA LEU A 249 -0.69 16.59 0.04
C LEU A 249 -1.06 17.12 1.43
N PHE A 250 -0.68 16.41 2.50
CA PHE A 250 -1.18 16.66 3.85
C PHE A 250 -0.20 17.36 4.80
N ILE A 251 1.08 17.52 4.41
CA ILE A 251 2.09 18.27 5.19
C ILE A 251 2.58 19.50 4.44
N ILE A 252 3.05 19.35 3.20
CA ILE A 252 3.74 20.45 2.51
C ILE A 252 2.77 21.53 2.03
N HIS A 253 1.53 21.16 1.66
CA HIS A 253 0.52 22.03 1.04
C HIS A 253 1.08 22.85 -0.14
N LEU A 254 0.72 22.47 -1.37
CA LEU A 254 1.26 23.10 -2.58
C LEU A 254 1.10 24.64 -2.53
N PRO A 255 2.18 25.44 -2.70
CA PRO A 255 2.15 26.89 -2.53
C PRO A 255 1.38 27.66 -3.61
N ILE A 256 0.54 27.00 -4.42
CA ILE A 256 -0.17 27.61 -5.55
C ILE A 256 -1.27 28.59 -5.10
N LEU A 257 -1.63 28.65 -3.81
CA LEU A 257 -2.74 29.48 -3.32
C LEU A 257 -2.37 30.60 -2.32
N HIS A 258 -1.09 30.86 -2.05
CA HIS A 258 -0.67 31.99 -1.19
C HIS A 258 0.19 33.02 -1.92
N LYS A 259 -0.34 33.51 -3.06
CA LYS A 259 -0.03 34.84 -3.58
C LYS A 259 -1.34 35.58 -3.83
N SER A 260 -1.89 36.15 -2.77
CA SER A 260 -2.84 37.28 -2.83
C SER A 260 -2.47 38.25 -1.73
#